data_AF-A0A8T3XIM1-F1
#
_entry.id   AF-A0A8T3XIM1-F1
#
_cell.length_a   1.000
_cell.length_b   1.000
_cell.length_c   1.000
_cell.angle_alpha   90.00
_cell.angle_beta   90.00
_cell.angle_gamma   90.00
#
_symmetry.space_group_name_H-M   'P 1'
#
loop_
_entity.id
_entity.type
_entity.pdbx_description
1 polymer ?
#
loop_
_entity_poly.entity_id
_entity_poly.type
_entity_poly.pdbx_seq_one_letter_code
_entity_poly.pdbx_strand_id
1 'polypeptide(L)'
;MHDIIKRDILAVLNELVEILKVKEETDVVEVKKLSNHVIHNASVFQDEDSISVAILIYALSKIIDRKQKDLDYGKVLDMLNSCISSLNNNEDEQFRKSIKNIFNFIRTMDEKLKLYIHEVINQAQIKKGSKLCEHGISVARAAEVLGISQWELMHYLGKTTIIDQFSEPVNVTSRLKFTRGLFS
;
A
#
# COMPACT_ATOMS: atom_id res chain seq x y z
N MET A 1 3.14 -16.12 -9.08
CA MET A 1 2.48 -14.84 -8.77
C MET A 1 1.08 -14.89 -9.37
N HIS A 2 0.06 -14.34 -8.72
CA HIS A 2 -1.29 -14.30 -9.31
C HIS A 2 -1.35 -13.24 -10.43
N ASP A 3 -2.08 -13.50 -11.52
CA ASP A 3 -2.09 -12.64 -12.71
C ASP A 3 -2.52 -11.19 -12.42
N ILE A 4 -3.48 -11.01 -11.51
CA ILE A 4 -3.95 -9.67 -11.11
C ILE A 4 -2.84 -8.88 -10.43
N ILE A 5 -2.12 -9.51 -9.48
CA ILE A 5 -0.99 -8.91 -8.76
C ILE A 5 0.11 -8.55 -9.75
N LYS A 6 0.41 -9.48 -10.66
CA LYS A 6 1.43 -9.28 -11.68
C LYS A 6 1.16 -8.07 -12.56
N ARG A 7 -0.08 -7.92 -13.03
CA ARG A 7 -0.48 -6.77 -13.87
C ARG A 7 -0.40 -5.46 -13.09
N ASP A 8 -0.82 -5.46 -11.83
CA ASP A 8 -0.73 -4.29 -10.95
C ASP A 8 0.74 -3.88 -10.75
N ILE A 9 1.60 -4.82 -10.35
CA ILE A 9 3.04 -4.58 -10.19
C ILE A 9 3.67 -4.07 -11.48
N LEU A 10 3.36 -4.68 -12.64
CA LEU A 10 3.87 -4.22 -13.92
C LEU A 10 3.43 -2.79 -14.24
N ALA A 11 2.16 -2.46 -14.05
CA ALA A 11 1.66 -1.10 -14.30
C ALA A 11 2.40 -0.07 -13.44
N VAL A 12 2.53 -0.37 -12.16
CA VAL A 12 3.20 0.48 -11.16
C VAL A 12 4.69 0.67 -11.48
N LEU A 13 5.41 -0.41 -11.82
CA LEU A 13 6.84 -0.32 -12.13
C LEU A 13 7.10 0.45 -13.43
N ASN A 14 6.25 0.27 -14.44
CA ASN A 14 6.33 1.04 -15.68
C ASN A 14 6.08 2.53 -15.42
N GLU A 15 5.05 2.87 -14.62
CA GLU A 15 4.77 4.25 -14.24
C GLU A 15 5.95 4.89 -13.49
N LEU A 16 6.56 4.16 -12.54
CA LEU A 16 7.76 4.63 -11.85
C LEU A 16 8.92 4.90 -12.82
N VAL A 17 9.17 4.00 -13.77
CA VAL A 17 10.22 4.16 -14.78
C VAL A 17 9.98 5.41 -15.62
N GLU A 18 8.75 5.67 -16.05
CA GLU A 18 8.41 6.88 -16.81
C GLU A 18 8.64 8.16 -16.00
N ILE A 19 8.23 8.18 -14.73
CA ILE A 19 8.48 9.34 -13.85
C ILE A 19 9.99 9.58 -13.69
N LEU A 20 10.78 8.53 -13.44
CA LEU A 20 12.23 8.66 -13.19
C LEU A 20 13.05 9.02 -14.44
N LYS A 21 12.49 8.91 -15.66
CA LYS A 21 13.16 9.33 -16.89
C LYS A 21 13.21 10.84 -17.08
N VAL A 22 12.23 11.57 -16.55
CA VAL A 22 12.06 13.02 -16.79
C VAL A 22 13.12 13.85 -16.05
N LYS A 23 13.51 13.44 -14.84
CA LYS A 23 14.56 14.06 -13.99
C LYS A 23 14.29 15.53 -13.65
N GLU A 24 13.04 15.86 -13.33
CA GLU A 24 12.59 17.21 -12.96
C GLU A 24 12.16 17.29 -11.48
N GLU A 25 12.04 18.50 -10.91
CA GLU A 25 11.55 18.68 -9.54
C GLU A 25 10.12 18.16 -9.35
N THR A 26 9.33 18.11 -10.42
CA THR A 26 7.99 17.51 -10.49
C THR A 26 7.97 16.02 -10.18
N ASP A 27 9.09 15.31 -10.39
CA ASP A 27 9.20 13.86 -10.14
C ASP A 27 8.99 13.52 -8.66
N VAL A 28 9.43 14.40 -7.76
CA VAL A 28 9.26 14.20 -6.30
C VAL A 28 7.77 14.06 -5.94
N VAL A 29 6.93 14.88 -6.55
CA VAL A 29 5.49 14.89 -6.29
C VAL A 29 4.82 13.65 -6.87
N GLU A 30 5.17 13.28 -8.10
CA GLU A 30 4.57 12.13 -8.78
C GLU A 30 5.01 10.80 -8.16
N VAL A 31 6.29 10.61 -7.83
CA VAL A 31 6.75 9.39 -7.12
C VAL A 31 6.08 9.27 -5.76
N LYS A 32 5.84 10.39 -5.05
CA LYS A 32 5.13 10.38 -3.77
C LYS A 32 3.65 10.00 -3.92
N LYS A 33 2.98 10.48 -4.96
CA LYS A 33 1.60 10.07 -5.28
C LYS A 33 1.54 8.58 -5.61
N LEU A 34 2.42 8.11 -6.49
CA LEU A 34 2.53 6.70 -6.86
C LEU A 34 2.79 5.84 -5.61
N SER A 35 3.71 6.25 -4.75
CA SER A 35 3.99 5.54 -3.51
C SER A 35 2.74 5.36 -2.63
N ASN A 36 1.96 6.43 -2.42
CA ASN A 36 0.71 6.34 -1.65
C ASN A 36 -0.29 5.37 -2.29
N HIS A 37 -0.40 5.38 -3.62
CA HIS A 37 -1.26 4.46 -4.36
C HIS A 37 -0.81 3.00 -4.18
N VAL A 38 0.48 2.73 -4.27
CA VAL A 38 1.01 1.36 -4.17
C VAL A 38 0.90 0.83 -2.75
N ILE A 39 1.14 1.65 -1.71
CA ILE A 39 0.87 1.27 -0.32
C ILE A 39 -0.61 0.90 -0.14
N HIS A 40 -1.51 1.66 -0.77
CA HIS A 40 -2.93 1.33 -0.73
C HIS A 40 -3.22 -0.04 -1.36
N ASN A 41 -2.68 -0.33 -2.54
CA ASN A 41 -2.89 -1.59 -3.26
C ASN A 41 -2.28 -2.77 -2.51
N ALA A 42 -1.04 -2.63 -2.01
CA ALA A 42 -0.40 -3.66 -1.20
C ALA A 42 -1.18 -3.97 0.09
N SER A 43 -1.83 -2.96 0.68
CA SER A 43 -2.71 -3.17 1.84
C SER A 43 -4.01 -3.92 1.48
N VAL A 44 -4.44 -3.89 0.21
CA VAL A 44 -5.58 -4.68 -0.30
C VAL A 44 -5.14 -6.11 -0.61
N PHE A 45 -4.09 -6.29 -1.42
CA PHE A 45 -3.65 -7.62 -1.86
C PHE A 45 -2.99 -8.44 -0.76
N GLN A 46 -2.23 -7.78 0.13
CA GLN A 46 -1.51 -8.38 1.26
C GLN A 46 -0.56 -9.53 0.87
N ASP A 47 -0.13 -9.57 -0.39
CA ASP A 47 0.88 -10.52 -0.85
C ASP A 47 2.30 -9.95 -0.72
N GLU A 48 3.27 -10.85 -0.61
CA GLU A 48 4.67 -10.51 -0.38
C GLU A 48 5.27 -9.66 -1.50
N ASP A 49 4.89 -9.91 -2.76
CA ASP A 49 5.44 -9.23 -3.93
C ASP A 49 4.90 -7.79 -3.99
N SER A 50 3.60 -7.57 -3.77
CA SER A 50 3.00 -6.23 -3.69
C SER A 50 3.54 -5.40 -2.53
N ILE A 51 3.69 -6.02 -1.34
CA ILE A 51 4.27 -5.34 -0.17
C ILE A 51 5.72 -4.92 -0.46
N SER A 52 6.50 -5.80 -1.07
CA SER A 52 7.88 -5.51 -1.44
C SER A 52 7.97 -4.32 -2.41
N VAL A 53 7.10 -4.28 -3.43
CA VAL A 53 7.05 -3.17 -4.37
C VAL A 53 6.61 -1.88 -3.68
N ALA A 54 5.61 -1.91 -2.79
CA ALA A 54 5.19 -0.74 -2.02
C ALA A 54 6.34 -0.15 -1.19
N ILE A 55 7.10 -0.99 -0.49
CA ILE A 55 8.24 -0.56 0.33
C ILE A 55 9.33 0.03 -0.56
N LEU A 56 9.62 -0.59 -1.71
CA LEU A 56 10.63 -0.11 -2.66
C LEU A 56 10.27 1.29 -3.17
N ILE A 57 9.03 1.49 -3.60
CA ILE A 57 8.58 2.78 -4.15
C ILE A 57 8.53 3.84 -3.07
N TYR A 58 8.08 3.49 -1.86
CA TYR A 58 8.11 4.42 -0.74
C TYR A 58 9.53 4.82 -0.35
N ALA A 59 10.46 3.87 -0.28
CA ALA A 59 11.87 4.15 0.00
C ALA A 59 12.47 5.08 -1.07
N LEU A 60 12.23 4.79 -2.35
CA LEU A 60 12.68 5.65 -3.46
C LEU A 60 12.08 7.06 -3.36
N SER A 61 10.78 7.17 -3.05
CA SER A 61 10.13 8.48 -2.86
C SER A 61 10.84 9.31 -1.79
N LYS A 62 11.23 8.70 -0.66
CA LYS A 62 11.92 9.38 0.44
C LYS A 62 13.37 9.75 0.12
N ILE A 63 14.06 8.90 -0.64
CA ILE A 63 15.43 9.18 -1.08
C ILE A 63 15.44 10.36 -2.06
N ILE A 64 14.51 10.36 -3.02
CA ILE A 64 14.34 11.43 -4.01
C ILE A 64 13.92 12.75 -3.34
N ASP A 65 12.95 12.71 -2.42
CA ASP A 65 12.46 13.89 -1.66
C ASP A 65 13.59 14.59 -0.88
N ARG A 66 14.58 13.82 -0.40
CA ARG A 66 15.77 14.38 0.28
C ARG A 66 16.85 14.90 -0.66
N LYS A 67 16.67 14.78 -1.99
CA LYS A 67 17.66 15.16 -3.02
C LYS A 67 19.06 14.62 -2.71
N GLN A 68 19.17 13.36 -2.29
CA GLN A 68 20.47 12.73 -2.06
C GLN A 68 21.28 12.78 -3.36
N LYS A 69 22.36 13.57 -3.37
CA LYS A 69 23.21 13.81 -4.55
C LYS A 69 23.81 12.53 -5.14
N ASP A 70 23.88 11.47 -4.34
CA ASP A 70 24.51 10.21 -4.71
C ASP A 70 23.53 9.21 -5.37
N LEU A 71 22.25 9.59 -5.58
CA LEU A 71 21.30 8.71 -6.26
C LEU A 71 21.66 8.53 -7.74
N ASP A 72 22.18 7.36 -8.07
CA ASP A 72 22.40 6.93 -9.45
C ASP A 72 21.06 6.49 -10.08
N TYR A 73 20.33 7.45 -10.64
CA TYR A 73 19.08 7.21 -11.34
C TYR A 73 19.22 6.23 -12.50
N GLY A 74 20.36 6.22 -13.19
CA GLY A 74 20.60 5.29 -14.32
C GLY A 74 20.60 3.85 -13.83
N LYS A 75 21.37 3.59 -12.77
CA LYS A 75 21.40 2.27 -12.13
C LYS A 75 20.04 1.85 -11.57
N VAL A 76 19.28 2.76 -10.96
CA VAL A 76 17.91 2.46 -10.49
C VAL A 76 17.02 2.06 -11.67
N LEU A 77 17.03 2.83 -12.76
CA LEU A 77 16.25 2.54 -13.96
C LEU A 77 16.60 1.17 -14.57
N ASP A 78 17.88 0.82 -14.65
CA ASP A 78 18.33 -0.48 -15.17
C ASP A 78 17.84 -1.65 -14.31
N MET A 79 17.88 -1.49 -12.98
CA MET A 79 17.38 -2.50 -12.06
C MET A 79 15.85 -2.64 -12.16
N LEU A 80 15.11 -1.53 -12.30
CA LEU A 80 13.66 -1.55 -12.50
C LEU A 80 13.27 -2.20 -13.83
N ASN A 81 13.97 -1.89 -14.93
CA ASN A 81 13.75 -2.52 -16.22
C ASN A 81 14.04 -4.02 -16.18
N SER A 82 15.01 -4.46 -15.39
CA SER A 82 15.27 -5.87 -15.14
C SER A 82 14.10 -6.55 -14.42
N CYS A 83 13.51 -5.90 -13.41
CA CYS A 83 12.29 -6.39 -12.75
C CYS A 83 11.12 -6.53 -13.73
N ILE A 84 10.87 -5.51 -14.55
CA ILE A 84 9.79 -5.50 -15.55
C ILE A 84 9.99 -6.63 -16.57
N SER A 85 11.23 -6.81 -17.05
CA SER A 85 11.58 -7.86 -18.02
C SER A 85 11.34 -9.26 -17.44
N SER A 86 11.79 -9.52 -16.21
CA SER A 86 11.55 -10.80 -15.54
C SER A 86 10.06 -11.09 -15.36
N LEU A 87 9.26 -10.09 -14.98
CA LEU A 87 7.82 -10.26 -14.90
C LEU A 87 7.20 -10.55 -16.26
N ASN A 88 7.54 -9.81 -17.31
CA ASN A 88 7.02 -10.08 -18.66
C ASN A 88 7.34 -11.51 -19.15
N ASN A 89 8.50 -12.04 -18.77
CA ASN A 89 8.93 -13.41 -19.11
C ASN A 89 8.35 -14.51 -18.21
N ASN A 90 7.50 -14.16 -17.22
CA ASN A 90 6.97 -15.09 -16.20
C ASN A 90 8.04 -15.69 -15.28
N GLU A 91 9.14 -14.98 -15.05
CA GLU A 91 10.26 -15.39 -14.20
C GLU A 91 10.13 -14.81 -12.78
N ASP A 92 9.11 -15.23 -12.04
CA ASP A 92 8.77 -14.65 -10.73
C ASP A 92 9.92 -14.73 -9.70
N GLU A 93 10.67 -15.83 -9.69
CA GLU A 93 11.84 -15.95 -8.81
C GLU A 93 12.95 -14.96 -9.17
N GLN A 94 13.15 -14.72 -10.47
CA GLN A 94 14.14 -13.76 -10.94
C GLN A 94 13.71 -12.33 -10.60
N PHE A 95 12.42 -12.03 -10.73
CA PHE A 95 11.84 -10.78 -10.26
C PHE A 95 12.13 -10.56 -8.76
N ARG A 96 11.87 -11.55 -7.90
CA ARG A 96 12.13 -11.46 -6.46
C ARG A 96 13.61 -11.24 -6.15
N LYS A 97 14.52 -11.89 -6.88
CA LYS A 97 15.97 -11.65 -6.78
C LYS A 97 16.31 -10.22 -7.16
N SER A 98 15.74 -9.69 -8.25
CA SER A 98 15.96 -8.32 -8.69
C SER A 98 15.47 -7.29 -7.65
N ILE A 99 14.29 -7.51 -7.06
CA ILE A 99 13.78 -6.68 -5.95
C ILE A 99 14.74 -6.69 -4.76
N LYS A 100 15.22 -7.86 -4.36
CA LYS A 100 16.21 -7.99 -3.28
C LYS A 100 17.49 -7.22 -3.57
N ASN A 101 17.96 -7.24 -4.81
CA ASN A 101 19.11 -6.47 -5.24
C ASN A 101 18.86 -4.97 -5.12
N ILE A 102 17.66 -4.49 -5.50
CA ILE A 102 17.29 -3.08 -5.34
C ILE A 102 17.26 -2.70 -3.86
N PHE A 103 16.72 -3.54 -2.98
CA PHE A 103 16.76 -3.26 -1.54
C PHE A 103 18.16 -3.18 -0.98
N ASN A 104 19.08 -4.05 -1.42
CA ASN A 104 20.48 -3.96 -1.03
C ASN A 104 21.11 -2.65 -1.52
N PHE A 105 20.80 -2.24 -2.75
CA PHE A 105 21.26 -0.96 -3.28
C PHE A 105 20.72 0.22 -2.46
N ILE A 106 19.41 0.30 -2.25
CA ILE A 106 18.74 1.31 -1.41
C ILE A 106 19.35 1.36 0.00
N ARG A 107 19.62 0.21 0.61
CA ARG A 107 20.22 0.13 1.95
C ARG A 107 21.61 0.75 2.04
N THR A 108 22.38 0.74 0.94
CA THR A 108 23.67 1.45 0.90
C THR A 108 23.53 2.97 0.87
N MET A 109 22.33 3.49 0.56
CA MET A 109 22.04 4.92 0.45
C MET A 109 21.22 5.45 1.62
N ASP A 110 20.39 4.60 2.23
CA ASP A 110 19.50 4.96 3.32
C ASP A 110 19.36 3.84 4.36
N GLU A 111 19.83 4.13 5.57
CA GLU A 111 19.76 3.21 6.72
C GLU A 111 18.33 3.06 7.26
N LYS A 112 17.38 3.93 6.86
CA LYS A 112 16.00 3.96 7.34
C LYS A 112 15.09 2.93 6.68
N LEU A 113 15.60 2.04 5.84
CA LEU A 113 14.79 1.01 5.17
C LEU A 113 13.90 0.20 6.13
N LYS A 114 14.40 -0.11 7.33
CA LYS A 114 13.60 -0.80 8.38
C LYS A 114 12.35 0.00 8.80
N LEU A 115 12.47 1.32 8.89
CA LEU A 115 11.33 2.19 9.24
C LEU A 115 10.27 2.17 8.13
N TYR A 116 10.70 2.14 6.87
CA TYR A 116 9.78 2.07 5.72
C TYR A 116 9.04 0.73 5.66
N ILE A 117 9.73 -0.38 5.92
CA ILE A 117 9.10 -1.70 6.06
C ILE A 117 8.02 -1.65 7.14
N HIS A 118 8.35 -1.11 8.31
CA HIS A 118 7.39 -0.98 9.42
C HIS A 118 6.19 -0.11 9.03
N GLU A 119 6.42 1.00 8.34
CA GLU A 119 5.35 1.92 7.93
C GLU A 119 4.35 1.26 6.98
N VAL A 120 4.82 0.55 5.96
CA VAL A 120 3.95 -0.16 5.00
C VAL A 120 3.17 -1.29 5.69
N ILE A 121 3.82 -2.06 6.58
CA ILE A 121 3.15 -3.12 7.34
C ILE A 121 2.08 -2.53 8.27
N ASN A 122 2.39 -1.44 8.97
CA ASN A 122 1.45 -0.79 9.88
C ASN A 122 0.21 -0.27 9.12
N GLN A 123 0.40 0.31 7.93
CA GLN A 123 -0.73 0.73 7.07
C GLN A 123 -1.60 -0.45 6.63
N ALA A 124 -0.99 -1.57 6.23
CA ALA A 124 -1.73 -2.78 5.88
C ALA A 124 -2.54 -3.34 7.08
N GLN A 125 -1.94 -3.33 8.27
CA GLN A 125 -2.60 -3.74 9.51
C GLN A 125 -3.78 -2.81 9.85
N ILE A 126 -3.61 -1.49 9.81
CA ILE A 126 -4.68 -0.51 10.05
C ILE A 126 -5.88 -0.76 9.11
N LYS A 127 -5.62 -0.96 7.82
CA LYS A 127 -6.67 -1.21 6.82
C LYS A 127 -7.40 -2.53 7.07
N LYS A 128 -6.68 -3.58 7.47
CA LYS A 128 -7.28 -4.86 7.87
C LYS A 128 -8.11 -4.72 9.15
N GLY A 129 -7.64 -3.94 10.12
CA GLY A 129 -8.37 -3.63 11.34
C GLY A 129 -9.68 -2.91 11.06
N SER A 130 -9.68 -1.98 10.11
CA SER A 130 -10.91 -1.32 9.64
C SER A 130 -11.91 -2.34 9.12
N LYS A 131 -11.45 -3.27 8.28
CA LYS A 131 -12.30 -4.35 7.75
C LYS A 131 -12.83 -5.27 8.85
N LEU A 132 -12.04 -5.58 9.88
CA LEU A 132 -12.55 -6.34 11.03
C LEU A 132 -13.67 -5.59 11.77
N CYS A 133 -13.52 -4.27 11.91
CA CYS A 133 -14.54 -3.43 12.54
C CYS A 133 -15.85 -3.41 11.74
N GLU A 134 -15.77 -3.40 10.40
CA GLU A 134 -16.93 -3.54 9.52
C GLU A 134 -17.71 -4.83 9.77
N HIS A 135 -17.01 -5.91 10.10
CA HIS A 135 -17.61 -7.21 10.37
C HIS A 135 -18.07 -7.36 11.83
N GLY A 136 -18.15 -6.25 12.58
CA GLY A 136 -18.70 -6.21 13.94
C GLY A 136 -17.69 -6.48 15.06
N ILE A 137 -16.39 -6.58 14.76
CA ILE A 137 -15.36 -6.68 15.80
C ILE A 137 -15.14 -5.29 16.41
N SER A 138 -15.05 -5.20 17.74
CA SER A 138 -14.77 -3.91 18.38
C SER A 138 -13.39 -3.37 18.00
N VAL A 139 -13.25 -2.04 17.93
CA VAL A 139 -11.97 -1.36 17.64
C VAL A 139 -10.86 -1.84 18.56
N ALA A 140 -11.15 -1.96 19.86
CA ALA A 140 -10.18 -2.43 20.84
C ALA A 140 -9.68 -3.85 20.53
N ARG A 141 -10.59 -4.77 20.19
CA ARG A 141 -10.23 -6.15 19.86
C ARG A 141 -9.51 -6.26 18.53
N ALA A 142 -9.94 -5.52 17.51
CA ALA A 142 -9.28 -5.50 16.21
C ALA A 142 -7.85 -4.95 16.31
N ALA A 143 -7.65 -3.86 17.07
CA ALA A 143 -6.33 -3.28 17.31
C ALA A 143 -5.41 -4.22 18.09
N GLU A 144 -5.92 -4.88 19.12
CA GLU A 144 -5.20 -5.88 19.90
C GLU A 144 -4.73 -7.06 19.03
N VAL A 145 -5.63 -7.64 18.23
CA VAL A 145 -5.32 -8.79 17.37
C VAL A 145 -4.27 -8.46 16.32
N LEU A 146 -4.29 -7.23 15.80
CA LEU A 146 -3.38 -6.80 14.74
C LEU A 146 -2.10 -6.12 15.27
N GLY A 147 -2.01 -5.90 16.59
CA GLY A 147 -0.85 -5.27 17.22
C GLY A 147 -0.66 -3.80 16.86
N ILE A 148 -1.76 -3.07 16.59
CA ILE A 148 -1.74 -1.65 16.20
C ILE A 148 -2.37 -0.77 17.28
N SER A 149 -2.16 0.55 17.21
CA SER A 149 -2.82 1.47 18.14
C SER A 149 -4.31 1.58 17.85
N GLN A 150 -5.13 1.54 18.92
CA GLN A 150 -6.56 1.88 18.82
C GLN A 150 -6.76 3.27 18.24
N TRP A 151 -5.88 4.23 18.57
CA TRP A 151 -5.97 5.60 18.08
C TRP A 151 -5.72 5.69 16.57
N GLU A 152 -4.71 4.96 16.06
CA GLU A 152 -4.42 4.89 14.63
C GLU A 152 -5.60 4.27 13.86
N LEU A 153 -6.15 3.18 14.40
CA LEU A 153 -7.32 2.52 13.82
C LEU A 153 -8.57 3.43 13.82
N MET A 154 -8.86 4.10 14.94
CA MET A 154 -9.95 5.08 15.03
C MET A 154 -9.77 6.26 14.08
N HIS A 155 -8.54 6.78 13.98
CA HIS A 155 -8.22 7.89 13.09
C HIS A 155 -8.47 7.52 11.63
N TYR A 156 -8.11 6.29 11.23
CA TYR A 156 -8.40 5.78 9.90
C TYR A 156 -9.90 5.58 9.67
N LEU A 157 -10.58 4.93 10.61
CA LEU A 157 -12.03 4.69 10.58
C LEU A 157 -12.82 6.01 10.44
N GLY A 158 -12.43 7.07 11.14
CA GLY A 158 -13.09 8.38 11.04
C GLY A 158 -12.92 9.09 9.69
N LYS A 159 -11.97 8.66 8.85
CA LYS A 159 -11.78 9.18 7.48
C LYS A 159 -12.53 8.36 6.44
N THR A 160 -13.01 7.18 6.80
CA THR A 160 -13.71 6.30 5.87
C THR A 160 -15.21 6.35 6.15
N THR A 161 -16.04 6.52 5.11
CA THR A 161 -17.51 6.47 5.23
C THR A 161 -18.03 5.05 5.44
N ILE A 162 -17.15 4.12 5.77
CA ILE A 162 -17.41 2.70 5.80
C ILE A 162 -18.36 2.35 6.95
N ILE A 163 -18.25 3.05 8.08
CA ILE A 163 -19.12 2.87 9.26
C ILE A 163 -20.53 3.42 8.98
N ASP A 164 -20.67 4.30 7.99
CA ASP A 164 -21.93 4.95 7.62
C ASP A 164 -22.71 4.19 6.52
N GLN A 165 -22.16 3.08 5.99
CA GLN A 165 -22.87 2.21 5.06
C GLN A 165 -23.88 1.34 5.82
N PHE A 166 -24.97 1.96 6.27
CA PHE A 166 -26.16 1.21 6.62
C PHE A 166 -26.67 0.47 5.37
N SER A 167 -27.06 -0.79 5.54
CA SER A 167 -27.85 -1.55 4.57
C SER A 167 -29.04 -0.71 4.08
N GLU A 168 -29.40 -0.86 2.81
CA GLU A 168 -30.38 -0.06 2.04
C GLU A 168 -31.35 0.79 2.87
N PRO A 169 -31.55 2.08 2.53
CA PRO A 169 -32.37 2.98 3.33
C PRO A 169 -33.78 2.41 3.55
N VAL A 170 -34.01 1.87 4.75
CA VAL A 170 -35.30 1.29 5.12
C VAL A 170 -36.31 2.42 5.26
N ASN A 171 -37.38 2.37 4.48
CA ASN A 171 -38.48 3.34 4.53
C ASN A 171 -38.99 3.48 5.99
N VAL A 172 -39.22 4.73 6.42
CA VAL A 172 -39.70 5.10 7.77
C VAL A 172 -40.93 4.28 8.19
N THR A 173 -41.83 3.99 7.25
CA THR A 173 -43.04 3.18 7.46
C THR A 173 -42.70 1.76 7.88
N SER A 174 -41.72 1.14 7.22
CA SER A 174 -41.23 -0.20 7.56
C SER A 174 -40.55 -0.22 8.93
N ARG A 175 -39.80 0.84 9.27
CA ARG A 175 -39.18 1.00 10.59
C ARG A 175 -40.24 1.08 11.70
N LEU A 176 -41.25 1.93 11.52
CA LEU A 176 -42.36 2.09 12.47
C LEU A 176 -43.14 0.77 12.68
N LYS A 177 -43.38 0.03 11.60
CA LYS A 177 -44.09 -1.26 11.66
C LYS A 177 -43.29 -2.31 12.44
N PHE A 178 -41.98 -2.42 12.19
CA PHE A 178 -41.10 -3.32 12.93
C PHE A 178 -41.05 -2.98 14.42
N THR A 179 -40.80 -1.71 14.76
CA THR A 179 -40.71 -1.28 16.16
C THR A 179 -42.03 -1.53 16.91
N ARG A 180 -43.18 -1.24 16.30
CA ARG A 180 -44.48 -1.54 16.91
C ARG A 180 -44.68 -3.03 17.19
N GLY A 181 -44.20 -3.90 16.30
CA GLY A 181 -44.26 -5.35 16.47
C GLY A 181 -43.37 -5.92 17.57
N LEU A 182 -42.37 -5.16 18.06
CA LEU A 182 -41.54 -5.58 19.19
C LEU A 182 -42.21 -5.34 20.56
N PHE A 183 -43.20 -4.46 20.61
CA PHE A 183 -43.90 -4.04 21.83
C PHE A 183 -45.38 -4.45 21.87
N SER A 184 -45.81 -5.27 20.90
CA SER A 184 -47.10 -5.95 20.88
C SER A 184 -46.93 -7.39 21.35
#